data_AF-R7QQR9-F1
#
_entry.id   AF-R7QQR9-F1
#
_cell.length_a   1.000
_cell.length_b   1.000
_cell.length_c   1.000
_cell.angle_alpha   90.00
_cell.angle_beta   90.00
_cell.angle_gamma   90.00
#
_symmetry.space_group_name_H-M   'P 1'
#
loop_
_entity.id
_entity.type
_entity.pdbx_description
1 polymer ?
#
loop_
_entity_poly.entity_id
_entity_poly.type
_entity_poly.pdbx_seq_one_letter_code
_entity_poly.pdbx_strand_id
1 'polypeptide(L)'
;MFSTLSDSDGEANQNVEHSTASTNSESLPLAISEYAKRLLSPLRFSDDEVQKKVLSFYVEDLRIFEHFGNLRAHILLGAGDFATILVEQIDAASRLSEEDESYIERRTHAALTFYGSAGPGIRSLRDQVHLNRCLRMALNLYSKDAKAHTNCLSLDAVEDEGSRKVSLWGTAVEVQYNVDYPLDLLFSQKVLAMYSKIFNLLLRILRAKRSLRSLFMTSRRNSALRRSPHARFSSDKKVGSALWDFCWQAEHFVSVFGGFQTEQVLGSTWTAFQTSWDTARTIWELKDSHVQYLNDCTHRCLLESRHKSILGVMTEGFDIVINVEKQLSITIEDCTGMGRNSGDVFFDLLKSSSVSLRRRIVFLRDALQRLFDDGPHPHLHDLLTSLGFGKESSPW
;
A
#
# COMPACT_ATOMS: atom_id res chain seq x y z
N MET A 1 37.14 76.85 63.57
CA MET A 1 36.22 76.86 64.71
C MET A 1 35.93 75.41 65.08
N PHE A 2 36.33 75.00 66.28
CA PHE A 2 35.77 73.94 67.15
C PHE A 2 35.57 72.53 66.53
N SER A 3 36.45 71.55 66.82
CA SER A 3 36.53 70.68 68.03
C SER A 3 35.80 69.34 67.80
N THR A 4 36.52 68.24 67.54
CA THR A 4 37.00 67.21 68.51
C THR A 4 35.90 66.49 69.30
N LEU A 5 35.77 65.18 69.06
CA LEU A 5 35.64 64.08 70.05
C LEU A 5 35.79 62.76 69.24
N SER A 6 36.92 62.03 69.25
CA SER A 6 37.42 61.10 70.30
C SER A 6 36.34 60.07 70.69
N ASP A 7 36.56 58.75 70.74
CA ASP A 7 37.79 57.95 70.82
C ASP A 7 37.44 56.47 70.66
N SER A 8 38.46 55.66 70.29
CA SER A 8 38.73 54.27 70.73
C SER A 8 37.72 53.15 70.44
N ASP A 9 38.08 51.91 70.13
CA ASP A 9 39.33 51.18 69.92
C ASP A 9 38.92 49.78 69.42
N GLY A 10 39.75 49.10 68.64
CA GLY A 10 39.57 47.68 68.38
C GLY A 10 40.14 47.18 67.06
N GLU A 11 41.46 47.18 66.97
CA GLU A 11 42.22 46.45 65.96
C GLU A 11 41.83 44.95 65.90
N ALA A 12 41.63 44.42 64.69
CA ALA A 12 42.08 43.08 64.32
C ALA A 12 42.00 42.89 62.79
N ASN A 13 43.18 42.85 62.16
CA ASN A 13 43.63 41.87 61.14
C ASN A 13 42.61 41.41 60.06
N GLN A 14 42.88 41.43 58.75
CA GLN A 14 44.13 41.11 58.05
C GLN A 14 43.93 41.34 56.53
N ASN A 15 44.96 41.89 55.88
CA ASN A 15 45.37 41.65 54.50
C ASN A 15 44.35 41.85 53.36
N VAL A 16 44.36 43.07 52.81
CA VAL A 16 44.07 43.34 51.40
C VAL A 16 45.37 43.80 50.76
N GLU A 17 46.10 42.91 50.07
CA GLU A 17 47.05 43.30 49.03
C GLU A 17 46.97 42.32 47.85
N HIS A 18 46.48 42.87 46.74
CA HIS A 18 46.85 42.65 45.34
C HIS A 18 47.55 41.36 44.92
N SER A 19 46.94 40.67 43.96
CA SER A 19 47.53 40.15 42.69
C SER A 19 46.48 39.22 42.06
N THR A 20 46.18 39.15 40.77
CA THR A 20 46.70 39.74 39.53
C THR A 20 45.69 39.34 38.46
N ALA A 21 45.31 40.27 37.60
CA ALA A 21 44.63 39.99 36.36
C ALA A 21 45.59 39.22 35.42
N SER A 22 45.41 37.90 35.29
CA SER A 22 46.18 37.10 34.33
C SER A 22 45.56 35.72 34.07
N THR A 23 44.39 35.66 33.41
CA THR A 23 43.90 34.49 32.64
C THR A 23 42.85 34.91 31.57
N ASN A 24 43.15 35.98 30.81
CA ASN A 24 42.29 36.45 29.72
C ASN A 24 42.84 35.96 28.37
N SER A 25 42.44 34.76 27.92
CA SER A 25 42.37 34.41 26.48
C SER A 25 41.76 33.03 26.19
N GLU A 26 41.86 32.04 27.10
CA GLU A 26 41.24 30.71 26.90
C GLU A 26 39.83 30.54 27.55
N SER A 27 39.42 31.47 28.42
CA SER A 27 38.16 31.42 29.19
C SER A 27 36.96 32.07 28.50
N LEU A 28 37.19 32.95 27.53
CA LEU A 28 36.14 33.68 26.80
C LEU A 28 35.24 32.78 25.94
N PRO A 29 35.75 31.79 25.18
CA PRO A 29 34.91 30.89 24.39
C PRO A 29 33.99 30.04 25.28
N LEU A 30 34.49 29.61 26.44
CA LEU A 30 33.77 28.78 27.40
C LEU A 30 32.69 29.58 28.14
N ALA A 31 33.00 30.79 28.60
CA ALA A 31 32.04 31.68 29.27
C ALA A 31 30.93 32.17 28.31
N ILE A 32 31.26 32.45 27.04
CA ILE A 32 30.27 32.77 26.02
C ILE A 32 29.40 31.53 25.73
N SER A 33 29.97 30.33 25.68
CA SER A 33 29.19 29.10 25.52
C SER A 33 28.26 28.82 26.70
N GLU A 34 28.69 29.14 27.92
CA GLU A 34 27.90 28.93 29.14
C GLU A 34 26.79 29.96 29.28
N TYR A 35 27.07 31.22 28.95
CA TYR A 35 26.08 32.29 28.91
C TYR A 35 25.06 32.08 27.79
N ALA A 36 25.50 31.66 26.60
CA ALA A 36 24.62 31.26 25.51
C ALA A 36 23.74 30.06 25.90
N LYS A 37 24.28 29.04 26.60
CA LYS A 37 23.49 27.92 27.12
C LYS A 37 22.42 28.37 28.13
N ARG A 38 22.73 29.33 29.00
CA ARG A 38 21.77 29.91 29.96
C ARG A 38 20.67 30.74 29.28
N LEU A 39 20.98 31.44 28.20
CA LEU A 39 19.97 32.15 27.40
C LEU A 39 19.16 31.21 26.50
N LEU A 40 19.75 30.08 26.06
CA LEU A 40 19.02 29.08 25.29
C LEU A 40 18.06 28.25 26.16
N SER A 41 18.32 28.07 27.45
CA SER A 41 17.47 27.22 28.30
C SER A 41 16.00 27.65 28.38
N PRO A 42 15.65 28.95 28.58
CA PRO A 42 14.26 29.39 28.57
C PRO A 42 13.62 29.33 27.18
N LEU A 43 14.41 29.59 26.13
CA LEU A 43 13.95 29.48 24.74
C LEU A 43 13.60 28.04 24.38
N ARG A 44 14.46 27.07 24.74
CA ARG A 44 14.19 25.64 24.57
C ARG A 44 12.98 25.19 25.38
N PHE A 45 12.86 25.65 26.62
CA PHE A 45 11.70 25.34 27.45
C PHE A 45 10.40 25.89 26.84
N SER A 46 10.43 27.11 26.31
CA SER A 46 9.29 27.70 25.61
C SER A 46 8.95 26.94 24.33
N ASP A 47 9.95 26.52 23.55
CA ASP A 47 9.76 25.76 22.32
C ASP A 47 9.16 24.37 22.61
N ASP A 48 9.71 23.65 23.60
CA ASP A 48 9.18 22.35 24.03
C ASP A 48 7.71 22.44 24.48
N GLU A 49 7.35 23.50 25.21
CA GLU A 49 5.98 23.69 25.69
C GLU A 49 5.01 24.06 24.56
N VAL A 50 5.46 24.86 23.59
CA VAL A 50 4.71 25.15 22.37
C VAL A 50 4.51 23.88 21.55
N GLN A 51 5.57 23.09 21.35
CA GLN A 51 5.50 21.85 20.57
C GLN A 51 4.58 20.82 21.19
N LYS A 52 4.55 20.69 22.52
CA LYS A 52 3.58 19.84 23.23
C LYS A 52 2.14 20.29 23.00
N LYS A 53 1.87 21.60 23.10
CA LYS A 53 0.52 22.14 22.84
C LYS A 53 0.10 21.97 21.39
N VAL A 54 1.04 22.10 20.45
CA VAL A 54 0.78 21.81 19.04
C VAL A 54 0.46 20.33 18.87
N LEU A 55 1.24 19.44 19.47
CA LEU A 55 0.95 18.00 19.38
C LEU A 55 -0.41 17.65 19.98
N SER A 56 -0.77 18.21 21.14
CA SER A 56 -2.09 17.97 21.76
C SER A 56 -3.22 18.49 20.88
N PHE A 57 -3.06 19.65 20.22
CA PHE A 57 -4.02 20.16 19.24
C PHE A 57 -4.22 19.19 18.07
N TYR A 58 -3.14 18.61 17.52
CA TYR A 58 -3.25 17.62 16.44
C TYR A 58 -3.87 16.29 16.87
N VAL A 59 -3.64 15.87 18.12
CA VAL A 59 -4.14 14.60 18.65
C VAL A 59 -5.60 14.69 19.09
N GLU A 60 -5.95 15.74 19.84
CA GLU A 60 -7.27 15.88 20.46
C GLU A 60 -8.28 16.55 19.52
N ASP A 61 -7.91 17.68 18.92
CA ASP A 61 -8.83 18.48 18.08
C ASP A 61 -8.90 17.95 16.65
N LEU A 62 -7.75 17.61 16.06
CA LEU A 62 -7.67 17.12 14.68
C LEU A 62 -7.71 15.60 14.57
N ARG A 63 -7.72 14.87 15.69
CA ARG A 63 -7.84 13.41 15.76
C ARG A 63 -6.98 12.66 14.74
N ILE A 64 -5.71 13.03 14.66
CA ILE A 64 -4.79 12.51 13.64
C ILE A 64 -4.71 10.97 13.62
N PHE A 65 -4.87 10.32 14.77
CA PHE A 65 -4.87 8.85 14.85
C PHE A 65 -6.06 8.21 14.14
N GLU A 66 -7.23 8.87 14.11
CA GLU A 66 -8.37 8.41 13.30
C GLU A 66 -8.04 8.49 11.80
N HIS A 67 -7.34 9.56 11.38
CA HIS A 67 -6.87 9.68 10.00
C HIS A 67 -5.87 8.58 9.63
N PHE A 68 -4.84 8.31 10.45
CA PHE A 68 -3.92 7.20 10.20
C PHE A 68 -4.60 5.83 10.21
N GLY A 69 -5.58 5.63 11.11
CA GLY A 69 -6.42 4.44 11.14
C GLY A 69 -7.21 4.26 9.84
N ASN A 70 -7.79 5.34 9.31
CA ASN A 70 -8.51 5.32 8.03
C ASN A 70 -7.59 5.04 6.84
N LEU A 71 -6.39 5.64 6.82
CA LEU A 71 -5.39 5.37 5.78
C LEU A 71 -4.98 3.89 5.81
N ARG A 72 -4.75 3.32 6.99
CA ARG A 72 -4.46 1.89 7.10
C ARG A 72 -5.64 1.01 6.67
N ALA A 73 -6.85 1.34 7.12
CA ALA A 73 -8.03 0.53 6.84
C ALA A 73 -8.39 0.53 5.35
N HIS A 74 -8.36 1.71 4.71
CA HIS A 74 -8.88 1.91 3.36
C HIS A 74 -7.79 1.96 2.28
N ILE A 75 -6.66 2.63 2.51
CA ILE A 75 -5.57 2.72 1.52
C ILE A 75 -4.64 1.52 1.61
N LEU A 76 -4.26 1.09 2.82
CA LEU A 76 -3.46 -0.14 2.98
C LEU A 76 -4.33 -1.40 3.03
N LEU A 77 -5.63 -1.26 2.80
CA LEU A 77 -6.59 -2.36 2.68
C LEU A 77 -6.59 -3.29 3.92
N GLY A 78 -6.25 -2.75 5.09
CA GLY A 78 -6.23 -3.51 6.35
C GLY A 78 -7.62 -3.99 6.79
N ALA A 79 -8.68 -3.34 6.31
CA ALA A 79 -10.05 -3.82 6.45
C ALA A 79 -10.36 -4.84 5.34
N GLY A 80 -10.17 -6.13 5.64
CA GLY A 80 -10.37 -7.21 4.67
C GLY A 80 -11.73 -7.21 3.98
N ASP A 81 -12.82 -6.91 4.71
CA ASP A 81 -14.16 -6.86 4.13
C ASP A 81 -14.30 -5.73 3.10
N PHE A 82 -13.86 -4.51 3.45
CA PHE A 82 -13.84 -3.37 2.53
C PHE A 82 -13.06 -3.69 1.26
N ALA A 83 -11.86 -4.26 1.42
CA ALA A 83 -10.97 -4.62 0.32
C ALA A 83 -11.64 -5.60 -0.66
N THR A 84 -12.35 -6.61 -0.15
CA THR A 84 -13.08 -7.57 -1.00
C THR A 84 -14.24 -6.92 -1.74
N ILE A 85 -15.03 -6.09 -1.06
CA ILE A 85 -16.17 -5.38 -1.67
C ILE A 85 -15.67 -4.44 -2.76
N LEU A 86 -14.62 -3.66 -2.50
CA LEU A 86 -14.05 -2.72 -3.46
C LEU A 86 -13.60 -3.44 -4.74
N VAL A 87 -12.88 -4.55 -4.61
CA VAL A 87 -12.44 -5.36 -5.76
C VAL A 87 -13.63 -5.96 -6.50
N GLU A 88 -14.67 -6.39 -5.78
CA GLU A 88 -15.92 -6.88 -6.37
C GLU A 88 -16.59 -5.82 -7.24
N GLN A 89 -16.69 -4.59 -6.73
CA GLN A 89 -17.28 -3.47 -7.46
C GLN A 89 -16.45 -3.02 -8.66
N ILE A 90 -15.12 -2.95 -8.54
CA ILE A 90 -14.26 -2.55 -9.66
C ILE A 90 -14.36 -3.57 -10.81
N ASP A 91 -14.43 -4.86 -10.52
CA ASP A 91 -14.57 -5.87 -11.58
C ASP A 91 -15.98 -5.90 -12.19
N ALA A 92 -17.02 -5.68 -11.38
CA ALA A 92 -18.37 -5.52 -11.90
C ALA A 92 -18.43 -4.31 -12.85
N ALA A 93 -17.85 -3.18 -12.44
CA ALA A 93 -17.71 -2.00 -13.28
C ALA A 93 -16.84 -2.26 -14.51
N SER A 94 -15.78 -3.09 -14.43
CA SER A 94 -14.93 -3.38 -15.59
C SER A 94 -15.64 -4.25 -16.62
N ARG A 95 -16.43 -5.24 -16.18
CA ARG A 95 -17.24 -6.06 -17.10
C ARG A 95 -18.30 -5.21 -17.81
N LEU A 96 -18.98 -4.35 -17.06
CA LEU A 96 -19.93 -3.40 -17.63
C LEU A 96 -19.25 -2.42 -18.59
N SER A 97 -18.05 -1.94 -18.25
CA SER A 97 -17.28 -1.07 -19.14
C SER A 97 -16.86 -1.77 -20.43
N GLU A 98 -16.47 -3.06 -20.40
CA GLU A 98 -16.13 -3.82 -21.62
C GLU A 98 -17.38 -4.04 -22.51
N GLU A 99 -18.55 -4.29 -21.91
CA GLU A 99 -19.83 -4.40 -22.63
C GLU A 99 -20.28 -3.05 -23.22
N ASP A 100 -20.23 -2.00 -22.41
CA ASP A 100 -20.57 -0.62 -22.79
C ASP A 100 -19.58 -0.11 -23.82
N GLU A 101 -18.29 -0.44 -23.77
CA GLU A 101 -17.31 -0.07 -24.79
C GLU A 101 -17.60 -0.81 -26.10
N SER A 102 -18.03 -2.07 -26.08
CA SER A 102 -18.48 -2.75 -27.30
C SER A 102 -19.78 -2.15 -27.88
N TYR A 103 -20.68 -1.65 -27.03
CA TYR A 103 -21.95 -1.03 -27.42
C TYR A 103 -21.74 0.41 -27.91
N ILE A 104 -20.90 1.16 -27.20
CA ILE A 104 -20.47 2.51 -27.52
C ILE A 104 -19.60 2.46 -28.76
N GLU A 105 -18.62 1.57 -28.93
CA GLU A 105 -17.89 1.42 -30.21
C GLU A 105 -18.86 1.10 -31.35
N ARG A 106 -19.83 0.19 -31.17
CA ARG A 106 -20.84 -0.07 -32.22
C ARG A 106 -21.70 1.15 -32.57
N ARG A 107 -22.06 2.00 -31.59
CA ARG A 107 -22.92 3.18 -31.79
C ARG A 107 -22.13 4.47 -32.13
N THR A 108 -20.92 4.58 -31.62
CA THR A 108 -19.97 5.66 -31.87
C THR A 108 -19.18 5.41 -33.13
N HIS A 109 -19.02 4.20 -33.66
CA HIS A 109 -18.54 4.03 -35.04
C HIS A 109 -19.49 4.71 -36.05
N ALA A 110 -20.77 4.90 -35.70
CA ALA A 110 -21.74 5.70 -36.43
C ALA A 110 -21.71 7.21 -36.10
N ALA A 111 -21.13 7.63 -34.96
CA ALA A 111 -21.03 9.03 -34.54
C ALA A 111 -19.62 9.64 -34.74
N LEU A 112 -18.54 8.85 -34.66
CA LEU A 112 -17.14 9.18 -34.94
C LEU A 112 -16.93 9.45 -36.43
N THR A 113 -17.74 8.86 -37.31
CA THR A 113 -17.77 9.23 -38.73
C THR A 113 -18.24 10.68 -38.94
N PHE A 114 -18.93 11.28 -37.95
CA PHE A 114 -19.50 12.63 -38.04
C PHE A 114 -18.85 13.69 -37.12
N TYR A 115 -18.36 13.32 -35.92
CA TYR A 115 -17.88 14.30 -34.92
C TYR A 115 -16.44 14.11 -34.40
N GLY A 116 -15.65 13.21 -35.00
CA GLY A 116 -14.25 13.04 -34.61
C GLY A 116 -14.06 12.30 -33.29
N SER A 117 -12.85 11.74 -33.13
CA SER A 117 -12.43 10.83 -32.06
C SER A 117 -12.80 11.31 -30.66
N ALA A 118 -13.39 10.43 -29.83
CA ALA A 118 -13.46 10.63 -28.38
C ALA A 118 -12.03 10.77 -27.84
N GLY A 119 -11.65 11.99 -27.45
CA GLY A 119 -10.32 12.28 -26.94
C GLY A 119 -9.99 11.50 -25.65
N PRO A 120 -8.71 11.29 -25.35
CA PRO A 120 -8.23 10.59 -24.15
C PRO A 120 -8.80 11.15 -22.84
N GLY A 121 -9.00 12.47 -22.73
CA GLY A 121 -9.55 13.08 -21.51
C GLY A 121 -10.99 12.67 -21.14
N ILE A 122 -11.83 12.28 -22.10
CA ILE A 122 -13.20 11.81 -21.79
C ILE A 122 -13.16 10.40 -21.15
N ARG A 123 -12.14 9.60 -21.47
CA ARG A 123 -11.94 8.26 -20.90
C ARG A 123 -11.42 8.34 -19.46
N SER A 124 -10.41 9.17 -19.20
CA SER A 124 -9.87 9.37 -17.85
C SER A 124 -10.92 9.88 -16.87
N LEU A 125 -11.73 10.87 -17.26
CA LEU A 125 -12.84 11.35 -16.44
C LEU A 125 -13.91 10.27 -16.19
N ARG A 126 -14.18 9.41 -17.18
CA ARG A 126 -15.08 8.28 -17.01
C ARG A 126 -14.51 7.32 -15.97
N ASP A 127 -13.26 6.90 -16.12
CA ASP A 127 -12.62 5.92 -15.24
C ASP A 127 -12.52 6.45 -13.81
N GLN A 128 -12.19 7.72 -13.64
CA GLN A 128 -12.20 8.42 -12.35
C GLN A 128 -13.57 8.40 -11.68
N VAL A 129 -14.66 8.69 -12.42
CA VAL A 129 -16.02 8.65 -11.87
C VAL A 129 -16.43 7.23 -11.47
N HIS A 130 -16.09 6.23 -12.28
CA HIS A 130 -16.41 4.83 -11.97
C HIS A 130 -15.63 4.32 -10.75
N LEU A 131 -14.33 4.64 -10.65
CA LEU A 131 -13.51 4.28 -9.50
C LEU A 131 -14.02 4.95 -8.22
N ASN A 132 -14.32 6.26 -8.25
CA ASN A 132 -14.87 6.96 -7.10
C ASN A 132 -16.27 6.46 -6.72
N ARG A 133 -17.10 6.04 -7.68
CA ARG A 133 -18.39 5.39 -7.40
C ARG A 133 -18.19 4.04 -6.71
N CYS A 134 -17.28 3.21 -7.20
CA CYS A 134 -16.95 1.92 -6.60
C CYS A 134 -16.43 2.09 -5.17
N LEU A 135 -15.54 3.06 -4.95
CA LEU A 135 -15.03 3.41 -3.64
C LEU A 135 -16.15 3.84 -2.70
N ARG A 136 -17.01 4.78 -3.10
CA ARG A 136 -18.14 5.24 -2.29
C ARG A 136 -19.10 4.11 -1.97
N MET A 137 -19.39 3.24 -2.92
CA MET A 137 -20.26 2.09 -2.69
C MET A 137 -19.62 1.08 -1.72
N ALA A 138 -18.33 0.80 -1.87
CA ALA A 138 -17.60 -0.06 -0.94
C ALA A 138 -17.53 0.54 0.47
N LEU A 139 -17.30 1.85 0.60
CA LEU A 139 -17.31 2.56 1.87
C LEU A 139 -18.70 2.49 2.52
N ASN A 140 -19.77 2.75 1.77
CA ASN A 140 -21.14 2.68 2.29
C ASN A 140 -21.56 1.27 2.71
N LEU A 141 -21.12 0.24 1.98
CA LEU A 141 -21.43 -1.16 2.33
C LEU A 141 -20.63 -1.66 3.54
N TYR A 142 -19.40 -1.16 3.71
CA TYR A 142 -18.55 -1.47 4.86
C TYR A 142 -18.97 -0.70 6.13
N SER A 143 -19.46 0.53 5.98
CA SER A 143 -19.76 1.44 7.08
C SER A 143 -21.23 1.39 7.47
N LYS A 144 -21.57 0.58 8.48
CA LYS A 144 -22.78 0.83 9.31
C LYS A 144 -22.52 1.92 10.37
N ASP A 145 -21.26 2.08 10.77
CA ASP A 145 -20.80 3.16 11.64
C ASP A 145 -19.95 4.12 10.78
N ALA A 146 -20.45 5.33 10.57
CA ALA A 146 -19.77 6.39 9.83
C ALA A 146 -18.43 6.71 10.50
N LYS A 147 -17.35 6.07 10.05
CA LYS A 147 -16.00 6.48 10.46
C LYS A 147 -15.78 7.89 9.94
N ALA A 148 -15.46 8.81 10.85
CA ALA A 148 -15.15 10.19 10.54
C ALA A 148 -14.07 10.26 9.46
N HIS A 149 -14.16 11.22 8.54
CA HIS A 149 -13.13 11.52 7.52
C HIS A 149 -12.98 10.53 6.35
N THR A 150 -13.92 9.61 6.13
CA THR A 150 -13.96 8.76 4.92
C THR A 150 -14.23 9.55 3.63
N ASN A 151 -14.85 10.73 3.74
CA ASN A 151 -15.09 11.64 2.62
C ASN A 151 -13.82 12.28 2.04
N CYS A 152 -12.71 12.22 2.75
CA CYS A 152 -11.42 12.75 2.31
C CYS A 152 -10.74 11.86 1.26
N LEU A 153 -11.23 10.63 1.05
CA LEU A 153 -10.61 9.65 0.16
C LEU A 153 -11.22 9.72 -1.25
N SER A 154 -10.36 9.85 -2.25
CA SER A 154 -10.69 9.79 -3.67
C SER A 154 -9.68 8.94 -4.44
N LEU A 155 -10.13 8.30 -5.52
CA LEU A 155 -9.27 7.52 -6.42
C LEU A 155 -9.27 8.15 -7.80
N ASP A 156 -8.08 8.39 -8.33
CA ASP A 156 -7.88 8.90 -9.68
C ASP A 156 -7.18 7.84 -10.54
N ALA A 157 -7.56 7.76 -11.81
CA ALA A 157 -6.90 6.89 -12.77
C ALA A 157 -5.73 7.67 -13.41
N VAL A 158 -4.53 7.11 -13.35
CA VAL A 158 -3.36 7.65 -14.03
C VAL A 158 -3.38 7.19 -15.48
N GLU A 159 -3.28 8.14 -16.40
CA GLU A 159 -3.14 7.86 -17.82
C GLU A 159 -1.75 7.26 -18.11
N ASP A 160 -1.71 6.10 -18.76
CA ASP A 160 -0.50 5.59 -19.41
C ASP A 160 -0.64 5.87 -20.90
N GLU A 161 0.05 6.92 -21.40
CA GLU A 161 -0.04 7.41 -22.79
C GLU A 161 0.29 6.33 -23.86
N GLY A 162 0.83 5.17 -23.45
CA GLY A 162 1.20 4.06 -24.33
C GLY A 162 0.24 2.86 -24.39
N SER A 163 -0.73 2.72 -23.47
CA SER A 163 -1.55 1.50 -23.41
C SER A 163 -2.90 1.66 -24.11
N ARG A 164 -3.01 1.11 -25.32
CA ARG A 164 -4.26 1.00 -26.08
C ARG A 164 -5.24 -0.06 -25.50
N LYS A 165 -4.87 -0.76 -24.43
CA LYS A 165 -5.73 -1.72 -23.73
C LYS A 165 -6.35 -1.06 -22.50
N VAL A 166 -7.57 -0.58 -22.69
CA VAL A 166 -8.40 0.05 -21.66
C VAL A 166 -9.03 -1.06 -20.82
N SER A 167 -8.55 -1.21 -19.60
CA SER A 167 -9.28 -1.92 -18.56
C SER A 167 -9.06 -1.17 -17.27
N LEU A 168 -10.09 -1.00 -16.43
CA LEU A 168 -10.03 -0.28 -15.15
C LEU A 168 -8.92 -0.79 -14.21
N TRP A 169 -8.42 -1.99 -14.48
CA TRP A 169 -7.33 -2.63 -13.75
C TRP A 169 -5.94 -2.45 -14.37
N GLY A 170 -5.85 -1.94 -15.60
CA GLY A 170 -4.60 -1.70 -16.33
C GLY A 170 -4.03 -0.31 -16.09
N THR A 171 -4.87 0.67 -15.75
CA THR A 171 -4.48 2.01 -15.30
C THR A 171 -4.01 1.97 -13.85
N ALA A 172 -2.86 2.58 -13.57
CA ALA A 172 -2.42 2.76 -12.19
C ALA A 172 -3.41 3.67 -11.47
N VAL A 173 -3.81 3.29 -10.25
CA VAL A 173 -4.75 4.08 -9.45
C VAL A 173 -3.94 4.97 -8.51
N GLU A 174 -4.13 6.28 -8.61
CA GLU A 174 -3.62 7.26 -7.67
C GLU A 174 -4.64 7.48 -6.55
N VAL A 175 -4.15 7.41 -5.31
CA VAL A 175 -4.96 7.62 -4.13
C VAL A 175 -4.78 9.06 -3.68
N GLN A 176 -5.88 9.82 -3.68
CA GLN A 176 -5.94 11.18 -3.18
C GLN A 176 -6.58 11.20 -1.80
N TYR A 177 -5.95 11.93 -0.89
CA TYR A 177 -6.44 12.15 0.46
C TYR A 177 -6.55 13.65 0.71
N ASN A 178 -7.74 14.20 0.48
CA ASN A 178 -8.03 15.62 0.56
C ASN A 178 -8.40 15.98 2.01
N VAL A 179 -7.44 16.52 2.75
CA VAL A 179 -7.62 16.94 4.14
C VAL A 179 -7.47 18.45 4.25
N ASP A 180 -8.26 19.05 5.13
CA ASP A 180 -8.18 20.48 5.41
C ASP A 180 -6.86 20.83 6.11
N TYR A 181 -6.42 22.07 5.89
CA TYR A 181 -5.33 22.65 6.67
C TYR A 181 -5.69 22.64 8.16
N PRO A 182 -4.82 22.16 9.07
CA PRO A 182 -3.37 22.04 8.92
C PRO A 182 -2.83 20.61 8.74
N LEU A 183 -3.69 19.59 8.63
CA LEU A 183 -3.28 18.17 8.46
C LEU A 183 -2.58 17.90 7.13
N ASP A 184 -2.81 18.74 6.12
CA ASP A 184 -2.10 18.72 4.82
C ASP A 184 -0.56 18.76 4.98
N LEU A 185 -0.04 19.39 6.04
CA LEU A 185 1.41 19.44 6.32
C LEU A 185 2.05 18.06 6.55
N LEU A 186 1.25 17.08 6.94
CA LEU A 186 1.66 15.69 7.19
C LEU A 186 1.41 14.82 5.95
N PHE A 187 0.34 15.10 5.19
CA PHE A 187 -0.03 14.37 3.98
C PHE A 187 0.52 15.03 2.70
N SER A 188 1.83 15.22 2.65
CA SER A 188 2.49 15.76 1.45
C SER A 188 2.25 14.87 0.22
N GLN A 189 2.22 15.47 -0.97
CA GLN A 189 2.11 14.75 -2.26
C GLN A 189 3.10 13.58 -2.39
N LYS A 190 4.31 13.73 -1.84
CA LYS A 190 5.32 12.65 -1.84
C LYS A 190 4.87 11.42 -1.05
N VAL A 191 4.21 11.64 0.09
CA VAL A 191 3.69 10.61 0.98
C VAL A 191 2.52 9.89 0.28
N LEU A 192 1.60 10.64 -0.33
CA LEU A 192 0.46 10.07 -1.09
C LEU A 192 0.91 9.26 -2.31
N ALA A 193 1.98 9.68 -2.98
CA ALA A 193 2.57 8.90 -4.07
C ALA A 193 3.15 7.55 -3.58
N MET A 194 3.76 7.50 -2.39
CA MET A 194 4.23 6.24 -1.79
C MET A 194 3.04 5.33 -1.44
N TYR A 195 1.99 5.88 -0.84
CA TYR A 195 0.76 5.15 -0.57
C TYR A 195 0.12 4.58 -1.85
N SER A 196 0.06 5.37 -2.91
CA SER A 196 -0.49 4.94 -4.20
C SER A 196 0.29 3.75 -4.78
N LYS A 197 1.62 3.75 -4.68
CA LYS A 197 2.45 2.60 -5.12
C LYS A 197 2.13 1.33 -4.33
N ILE A 198 2.04 1.44 -3.01
CA ILE A 198 1.71 0.30 -2.13
C ILE A 198 0.29 -0.19 -2.44
N PHE A 199 -0.68 0.72 -2.56
CA PHE A 199 -2.06 0.41 -2.88
C PHE A 199 -2.20 -0.34 -4.19
N ASN A 200 -1.52 0.09 -5.25
CA ASN A 200 -1.54 -0.60 -6.54
C ASN A 200 -1.04 -2.05 -6.45
N LEU A 201 0.01 -2.31 -5.67
CA LEU A 201 0.49 -3.67 -5.44
C LEU A 201 -0.54 -4.53 -4.71
N LEU A 202 -1.13 -3.99 -3.64
CA LEU A 202 -2.15 -4.69 -2.87
C LEU A 202 -3.42 -4.97 -3.69
N LEU A 203 -3.87 -4.00 -4.48
CA LEU A 203 -4.99 -4.17 -5.40
C LEU A 203 -4.74 -5.31 -6.39
N ARG A 204 -3.53 -5.44 -6.93
CA ARG A 204 -3.19 -6.54 -7.85
C ARG A 204 -3.28 -7.90 -7.16
N ILE A 205 -2.77 -8.00 -5.93
CA ILE A 205 -2.86 -9.25 -5.13
C ILE A 205 -4.32 -9.59 -4.85
N LEU A 206 -5.12 -8.62 -4.44
CA LEU A 206 -6.54 -8.85 -4.15
C LEU A 206 -7.33 -9.22 -5.42
N ARG A 207 -7.01 -8.61 -6.55
CA ARG A 207 -7.58 -8.98 -7.86
C ARG A 207 -7.28 -10.44 -8.18
N ALA A 208 -6.03 -10.87 -8.01
CA ALA A 208 -5.64 -12.27 -8.23
C ALA A 208 -6.38 -13.22 -7.28
N LYS A 209 -6.52 -12.87 -6.00
CA LYS A 209 -7.28 -13.67 -5.01
C LYS A 209 -8.77 -13.78 -5.37
N ARG A 210 -9.38 -12.69 -5.84
CA ARG A 210 -10.77 -12.70 -6.31
C ARG A 210 -10.93 -13.55 -7.58
N SER A 211 -10.02 -13.39 -8.54
CA SER A 211 -9.98 -14.20 -9.76
C SER A 211 -9.91 -15.69 -9.41
N LEU A 212 -9.03 -16.05 -8.47
CA LEU A 212 -8.88 -17.40 -8.01
C LEU A 212 -10.14 -17.95 -7.31
N ARG A 213 -10.82 -17.13 -6.51
CA ARG A 213 -12.14 -17.50 -5.95
C ARG A 213 -13.17 -17.80 -7.04
N SER A 214 -13.18 -17.03 -8.13
CA SER A 214 -14.03 -17.28 -9.31
C SER A 214 -13.70 -18.63 -9.97
N LEU A 215 -12.40 -18.91 -10.16
CA LEU A 215 -11.92 -20.18 -10.71
C LEU A 215 -12.31 -21.38 -9.82
N PHE A 216 -12.12 -21.28 -8.51
CA PHE A 216 -12.52 -22.33 -7.56
C PHE A 216 -14.04 -22.58 -7.58
N MET A 217 -14.85 -21.52 -7.63
CA MET A 217 -16.30 -21.65 -7.72
C MET A 217 -16.74 -22.38 -9.00
N THR A 218 -15.98 -22.22 -10.08
CA THR A 218 -16.23 -22.91 -11.36
C THR A 218 -15.69 -24.33 -11.38
N SER A 219 -14.55 -24.58 -10.72
CA SER A 219 -13.92 -25.91 -10.60
C SER A 219 -14.69 -26.85 -9.66
N ARG A 220 -15.33 -26.30 -8.62
CA ARG A 220 -16.08 -27.08 -7.63
C ARG A 220 -17.33 -27.69 -8.27
N ARG A 221 -17.45 -29.02 -8.23
CA ARG A 221 -18.51 -29.86 -8.84
C ARG A 221 -19.97 -29.57 -8.39
N ASN A 222 -20.24 -28.51 -7.63
CA ASN A 222 -21.58 -28.12 -7.19
C ASN A 222 -22.36 -27.40 -8.33
N SER A 223 -22.37 -27.99 -9.52
CA SER A 223 -23.19 -27.59 -10.66
C SER A 223 -24.69 -27.84 -10.44
N ALA A 224 -25.07 -28.56 -9.38
CA ALA A 224 -26.48 -28.81 -9.04
C ALA A 224 -27.30 -27.54 -8.76
N LEU A 225 -26.66 -26.45 -8.34
CA LEU A 225 -27.31 -25.14 -8.13
C LEU A 225 -27.31 -24.24 -9.37
N ARG A 226 -26.62 -24.63 -10.46
CA ARG A 226 -26.49 -23.85 -11.69
C ARG A 226 -27.09 -24.61 -12.88
N ARG A 227 -28.37 -24.36 -13.18
CA ARG A 227 -29.00 -24.69 -14.47
C ARG A 227 -28.46 -23.77 -15.60
N SER A 228 -27.14 -23.75 -15.80
CA SER A 228 -26.42 -22.75 -16.61
C SER A 228 -25.31 -23.43 -17.44
N PRO A 229 -24.83 -22.84 -18.56
CA PRO A 229 -23.80 -23.39 -19.47
C PRO A 229 -22.56 -24.01 -18.81
N HIS A 230 -22.26 -23.62 -17.57
CA HIS A 230 -21.22 -24.16 -16.69
C HIS A 230 -21.31 -25.69 -16.49
N ALA A 231 -22.50 -26.30 -16.60
CA ALA A 231 -22.69 -27.74 -16.41
C ALA A 231 -22.05 -28.60 -17.53
N ARG A 232 -21.91 -28.05 -18.75
CA ARG A 232 -21.28 -28.75 -19.89
C ARG A 232 -19.76 -28.75 -19.80
N PHE A 233 -19.16 -27.65 -19.32
CA PHE A 233 -17.72 -27.55 -19.09
C PHE A 233 -17.25 -28.46 -17.94
N SER A 234 -18.08 -28.62 -16.90
CA SER A 234 -17.85 -29.54 -15.77
C SER A 234 -17.95 -31.03 -16.14
N SER A 235 -18.50 -31.36 -17.32
CA SER A 235 -18.64 -32.74 -17.80
C SER A 235 -17.31 -33.37 -18.22
N ASP A 236 -16.29 -32.57 -18.59
CA ASP A 236 -14.97 -33.09 -18.92
C ASP A 236 -14.11 -33.20 -17.66
N LYS A 237 -13.97 -34.45 -17.18
CA LYS A 237 -13.18 -34.77 -15.98
C LYS A 237 -11.72 -34.31 -16.12
N LYS A 238 -11.17 -34.25 -17.33
CA LYS A 238 -9.76 -33.86 -17.56
C LYS A 238 -9.55 -32.37 -17.33
N VAL A 239 -10.42 -31.54 -17.90
CA VAL A 239 -10.38 -30.07 -17.75
C VAL A 239 -10.65 -29.68 -16.30
N GLY A 240 -11.63 -30.31 -15.65
CA GLY A 240 -11.94 -30.07 -14.23
C GLY A 240 -10.78 -30.42 -13.29
N SER A 241 -10.09 -31.54 -13.53
CA SER A 241 -8.90 -31.91 -12.74
C SER A 241 -7.76 -30.93 -12.95
N ALA A 242 -7.40 -30.63 -14.20
CA ALA A 242 -6.31 -29.69 -14.48
C ALA A 242 -6.59 -28.27 -13.96
N LEU A 243 -7.85 -27.83 -14.01
CA LEU A 243 -8.26 -26.57 -13.42
C LEU A 243 -8.11 -26.59 -11.89
N TRP A 244 -8.51 -27.68 -11.24
CA TRP A 244 -8.34 -27.85 -9.79
C TRP A 244 -6.87 -27.81 -9.38
N ASP A 245 -6.02 -28.55 -10.09
CA ASP A 245 -4.57 -28.59 -9.84
C ASP A 245 -3.93 -27.21 -10.02
N PHE A 246 -4.31 -26.49 -11.09
CA PHE A 246 -3.89 -25.11 -11.30
C PHE A 246 -4.38 -24.17 -10.18
N CYS A 247 -5.64 -24.29 -9.74
CA CYS A 247 -6.18 -23.46 -8.68
C CYS A 247 -5.42 -23.67 -7.36
N TRP A 248 -5.08 -24.90 -6.99
CA TRP A 248 -4.27 -25.18 -5.81
C TRP A 248 -2.88 -24.57 -5.90
N GLN A 249 -2.23 -24.71 -7.06
CA GLN A 249 -0.91 -24.14 -7.31
C GLN A 249 -0.95 -22.60 -7.22
N ALA A 250 -1.99 -21.98 -7.80
CA ALA A 250 -2.22 -20.54 -7.75
C ALA A 250 -2.60 -20.06 -6.34
N GLU A 251 -3.36 -20.83 -5.56
CA GLU A 251 -3.73 -20.51 -4.17
C GLU A 251 -2.50 -20.47 -3.29
N HIS A 252 -1.64 -21.49 -3.39
CA HIS A 252 -0.39 -21.49 -2.64
C HIS A 252 0.46 -20.27 -3.00
N PHE A 253 0.61 -19.96 -4.28
CA PHE A 253 1.35 -18.78 -4.73
C PHE A 253 0.74 -17.48 -4.18
N VAL A 254 -0.54 -17.21 -4.45
CA VAL A 254 -1.20 -15.96 -4.06
C VAL A 254 -1.30 -15.81 -2.55
N SER A 255 -1.54 -16.89 -1.81
CA SER A 255 -1.65 -16.88 -0.34
C SER A 255 -0.31 -16.61 0.33
N VAL A 256 0.78 -17.25 -0.12
CA VAL A 256 2.13 -17.01 0.42
C VAL A 256 2.56 -15.55 0.20
N PHE A 257 2.41 -15.03 -1.02
CA PHE A 257 2.80 -13.65 -1.32
C PHE A 257 1.85 -12.62 -0.70
N GLY A 258 0.55 -12.89 -0.69
CA GLY A 258 -0.45 -12.03 -0.06
C GLY A 258 -0.25 -11.94 1.45
N GLY A 259 -0.10 -13.08 2.12
CA GLY A 259 0.15 -13.16 3.56
C GLY A 259 1.46 -12.48 3.95
N PHE A 260 2.54 -12.68 3.18
CA PHE A 260 3.79 -11.95 3.37
C PHE A 260 3.59 -10.42 3.31
N GLN A 261 2.90 -9.90 2.30
CA GLN A 261 2.70 -8.46 2.18
C GLN A 261 1.82 -7.90 3.31
N THR A 262 0.72 -8.58 3.65
CA THR A 262 -0.23 -8.06 4.65
C THR A 262 0.25 -8.22 6.10
N GLU A 263 0.78 -9.38 6.45
CA GLU A 263 1.10 -9.71 7.84
C GLU A 263 2.55 -9.34 8.17
N GLN A 264 3.49 -9.81 7.33
CA GLN A 264 4.92 -9.63 7.61
C GLN A 264 5.40 -8.21 7.27
N VAL A 265 4.94 -7.62 6.16
CA VAL A 265 5.36 -6.25 5.79
C VAL A 265 4.49 -5.22 6.47
N LEU A 266 3.20 -5.15 6.14
CA LEU A 266 2.31 -4.09 6.63
C LEU A 266 1.99 -4.21 8.12
N GLY A 267 1.84 -5.43 8.62
CA GLY A 267 1.59 -5.69 10.04
C GLY A 267 2.76 -5.25 10.92
N SER A 268 3.98 -5.73 10.63
CA SER A 268 5.17 -5.43 11.45
C SER A 268 5.63 -3.97 11.37
N THR A 269 5.51 -3.33 10.20
CA THR A 269 5.85 -1.91 10.04
C THR A 269 4.85 -1.02 10.75
N TRP A 270 3.56 -1.40 10.75
CA TRP A 270 2.55 -0.65 11.49
C TRP A 270 2.75 -0.74 12.99
N THR A 271 3.05 -1.92 13.55
CA THR A 271 3.28 -2.04 14.99
C THR A 271 4.51 -1.23 15.42
N ALA A 272 5.57 -1.21 14.60
CA ALA A 272 6.73 -0.35 14.82
C ALA A 272 6.36 1.15 14.76
N PHE A 273 5.54 1.55 13.78
CA PHE A 273 5.05 2.92 13.68
C PHE A 273 4.18 3.29 14.90
N GLN A 274 3.33 2.38 15.35
CA GLN A 274 2.52 2.56 16.55
C GLN A 274 3.38 2.72 17.80
N THR A 275 4.44 1.95 17.97
CA THR A 275 5.37 2.21 19.08
C THR A 275 6.06 3.58 18.96
N SER A 276 6.39 4.02 17.74
CA SER A 276 7.02 5.34 17.53
C SER A 276 6.04 6.50 17.76
N TRP A 277 4.75 6.32 17.42
CA TRP A 277 3.73 7.34 17.64
C TRP A 277 3.51 7.60 19.13
N ASP A 278 3.71 6.59 19.98
CA ASP A 278 3.38 6.67 21.43
C ASP A 278 4.51 7.37 22.17
N THR A 279 5.72 7.30 21.59
CA THR A 279 6.93 7.93 22.10
C THR A 279 7.18 9.34 21.57
N ALA A 280 6.48 9.75 20.49
CA ALA A 280 6.73 11.02 19.82
C ALA A 280 6.38 12.20 20.72
N ARG A 281 7.32 13.16 20.84
CA ARG A 281 7.13 14.38 21.64
C ARG A 281 6.81 15.60 20.80
N THR A 282 7.16 15.54 19.52
CA THR A 282 6.96 16.63 18.58
C THR A 282 6.19 16.17 17.35
N ILE A 283 5.47 17.10 16.73
CA ILE A 283 4.75 16.83 15.46
C ILE A 283 5.71 16.50 14.31
N TRP A 284 6.94 17.02 14.37
CA TRP A 284 7.98 16.76 13.37
C TRP A 284 8.54 15.35 13.51
N GLU A 285 8.78 14.89 14.74
CA GLU A 285 9.14 13.48 14.99
C GLU A 285 8.06 12.53 14.48
N LEU A 286 6.77 12.87 14.66
CA LEU A 286 5.67 12.08 14.13
C LEU A 286 5.66 12.05 12.59
N LYS A 287 5.91 13.20 11.95
CA LYS A 287 6.04 13.30 10.49
C LYS A 287 7.20 12.47 9.95
N ASP A 288 8.37 12.58 10.57
CA ASP A 288 9.57 11.86 10.15
C ASP A 288 9.39 10.35 10.36
N SER A 289 8.79 9.95 11.48
CA SER A 289 8.43 8.55 11.75
C SER A 289 7.43 8.01 10.72
N HIS A 290 6.48 8.83 10.26
CA HIS A 290 5.52 8.45 9.22
C HIS A 290 6.18 8.26 7.85
N VAL A 291 7.10 9.16 7.48
CA VAL A 291 7.89 9.01 6.25
C VAL A 291 8.79 7.78 6.33
N GLN A 292 9.42 7.53 7.48
CA GLN A 292 10.25 6.35 7.70
C GLN A 292 9.42 5.06 7.62
N TYR A 293 8.24 5.05 8.23
CA TYR A 293 7.28 3.94 8.12
C TYR A 293 6.98 3.59 6.65
N LEU A 294 6.68 4.59 5.81
CA LEU A 294 6.39 4.36 4.40
C LEU A 294 7.61 3.93 3.58
N ASN A 295 8.79 4.44 3.90
CA ASN A 295 10.03 3.98 3.27
C ASN A 295 10.31 2.52 3.63
N ASP A 296 10.12 2.14 4.90
CA ASP A 296 10.22 0.77 5.37
C ASP A 296 9.20 -0.14 4.67
N CYS A 297 7.94 0.29 4.55
CA CYS A 297 6.93 -0.44 3.78
C CYS A 297 7.37 -0.61 2.32
N THR A 298 7.82 0.46 1.67
CA THR A 298 8.21 0.44 0.25
C THR A 298 9.39 -0.49 0.00
N HIS A 299 10.41 -0.44 0.87
CA HIS A 299 11.58 -1.31 0.80
C HIS A 299 11.19 -2.78 1.03
N ARG A 300 10.46 -3.07 2.12
CA ARG A 300 10.04 -4.43 2.49
C ARG A 300 9.03 -5.05 1.51
N CYS A 301 8.19 -4.22 0.87
CA CYS A 301 7.26 -4.66 -0.18
C CYS A 301 7.96 -5.02 -1.51
N LEU A 302 9.29 -4.87 -1.60
CA LEU A 302 10.08 -5.07 -2.83
C LEU A 302 9.70 -4.10 -3.96
N LEU A 303 9.18 -2.91 -3.62
CA LEU A 303 8.78 -1.87 -4.57
C LEU A 303 9.96 -1.00 -5.05
N GLU A 304 11.15 -1.19 -4.47
CA GLU A 304 12.33 -0.44 -4.86
C GLU A 304 12.91 -0.91 -6.20
N SER A 305 13.58 0.01 -6.92
CA SER A 305 14.14 -0.23 -8.26
C SER A 305 15.06 -1.45 -8.31
N ARG A 306 15.79 -1.75 -7.22
CA ARG A 306 16.65 -2.93 -7.08
C ARG A 306 15.89 -4.25 -7.21
N HIS A 307 14.64 -4.29 -6.75
CA HIS A 307 13.82 -5.51 -6.72
C HIS A 307 12.79 -5.57 -7.86
N LYS A 308 12.86 -4.64 -8.84
CA LYS A 308 11.91 -4.55 -9.96
C LYS A 308 11.77 -5.86 -10.75
N SER A 309 12.84 -6.64 -10.90
CA SER A 309 12.80 -7.94 -11.56
C SER A 309 11.96 -8.96 -10.78
N ILE A 310 12.14 -9.04 -9.46
CA ILE A 310 11.38 -9.94 -8.57
C ILE A 310 9.90 -9.54 -8.58
N LEU A 311 9.63 -8.24 -8.42
CA LEU A 311 8.27 -7.69 -8.49
C LEU A 311 7.63 -7.95 -9.85
N GLY A 312 8.39 -7.84 -10.95
CA GLY A 312 7.94 -8.18 -12.30
C GLY A 312 7.50 -9.64 -12.40
N VAL A 313 8.34 -10.57 -11.95
CA VAL A 313 8.00 -11.99 -11.98
C VAL A 313 6.78 -12.32 -11.10
N MET A 314 6.64 -11.66 -9.95
CA MET A 314 5.47 -11.80 -9.08
C MET A 314 4.19 -11.27 -9.75
N THR A 315 4.23 -10.05 -10.27
CA THR A 315 3.07 -9.40 -10.92
C THR A 315 2.63 -10.14 -12.16
N GLU A 316 3.57 -10.57 -13.00
CA GLU A 316 3.27 -11.45 -14.14
C GLU A 316 2.70 -12.81 -13.71
N GLY A 317 3.09 -13.32 -12.53
CA GLY A 317 2.48 -14.52 -11.93
C GLY A 317 1.00 -14.31 -11.58
N PHE A 318 0.65 -13.16 -11.01
CA PHE A 318 -0.74 -12.77 -10.76
C PHE A 318 -1.51 -12.58 -12.07
N ASP A 319 -0.89 -12.00 -13.10
CA ASP A 319 -1.50 -11.80 -14.41
C ASP A 319 -1.86 -13.12 -15.11
N ILE A 320 -1.06 -14.19 -14.92
CA ILE A 320 -1.41 -15.53 -15.41
C ILE A 320 -2.73 -16.01 -14.79
N VAL A 321 -2.91 -15.83 -13.48
CA VAL A 321 -4.13 -16.25 -12.76
C VAL A 321 -5.34 -15.46 -13.26
N ILE A 322 -5.18 -14.15 -13.49
CA ILE A 322 -6.23 -13.28 -14.02
C ILE A 322 -6.56 -13.67 -15.47
N ASN A 323 -5.55 -13.94 -16.30
CA ASN A 323 -5.77 -14.33 -17.70
C ASN A 323 -6.52 -15.65 -17.81
N VAL A 324 -6.22 -16.64 -16.96
CA VAL A 324 -6.94 -17.92 -16.95
C VAL A 324 -8.42 -17.72 -16.63
N GLU A 325 -8.79 -16.82 -15.73
CA GLU A 325 -10.20 -16.50 -15.41
C GLU A 325 -10.91 -15.79 -16.55
N LYS A 326 -10.23 -14.85 -17.22
CA LYS A 326 -10.76 -14.21 -18.42
C LYS A 326 -11.02 -15.23 -19.53
N GLN A 327 -10.06 -16.11 -19.81
CA GLN A 327 -10.20 -17.15 -20.83
C GLN A 327 -11.27 -18.19 -20.45
N LEU A 328 -11.43 -18.48 -19.16
CA LEU A 328 -12.52 -19.32 -18.68
C LEU A 328 -13.89 -18.67 -18.93
N SER A 329 -14.02 -17.36 -18.70
CA SER A 329 -15.26 -16.63 -18.96
C SER A 329 -15.64 -16.67 -20.46
N ILE A 330 -14.67 -16.41 -21.34
CA ILE A 330 -14.87 -16.47 -22.80
C ILE A 330 -15.26 -17.88 -23.25
N THR A 331 -14.53 -18.91 -22.79
CA THR A 331 -14.81 -20.30 -23.20
C THR A 331 -16.18 -20.79 -22.70
N ILE A 332 -16.66 -20.31 -21.55
CA ILE A 332 -18.01 -20.60 -21.07
C ILE A 332 -19.08 -19.99 -21.98
N GLU A 333 -18.85 -18.77 -22.47
CA GLU A 333 -19.74 -18.09 -23.43
C GLU A 333 -19.75 -18.83 -24.77
N ASP A 334 -18.60 -19.23 -25.30
CA ASP A 334 -18.47 -19.95 -26.59
C ASP A 334 -19.07 -21.37 -26.55
N CYS A 335 -19.04 -22.04 -25.38
CA CYS A 335 -19.67 -23.34 -25.17
C CYS A 335 -21.21 -23.30 -25.33
N THR A 336 -21.82 -22.11 -25.42
CA THR A 336 -23.24 -21.97 -25.77
C THR A 336 -23.49 -22.14 -27.28
N GLY A 337 -22.48 -21.97 -28.13
CA GLY A 337 -22.61 -21.90 -29.60
C GLY A 337 -21.99 -23.05 -30.41
N MET A 338 -20.84 -23.64 -30.07
CA MET A 338 -20.18 -24.63 -30.94
C MET A 338 -19.08 -25.50 -30.26
N GLY A 339 -19.10 -26.83 -30.50
CA GLY A 339 -17.93 -27.75 -30.59
C GLY A 339 -17.04 -28.09 -29.36
N ARG A 340 -16.77 -29.40 -29.14
CA ARG A 340 -15.81 -29.96 -28.14
C ARG A 340 -14.37 -29.40 -28.23
N ASN A 341 -13.98 -28.82 -29.35
CA ASN A 341 -12.61 -28.34 -29.60
C ASN A 341 -12.20 -27.17 -28.70
N SER A 342 -13.15 -26.38 -28.18
CA SER A 342 -12.83 -25.25 -27.29
C SER A 342 -12.31 -25.71 -25.92
N GLY A 343 -12.70 -26.90 -25.46
CA GLY A 343 -12.25 -27.46 -24.18
C GLY A 343 -10.78 -27.91 -24.22
N ASP A 344 -10.34 -28.48 -25.35
CA ASP A 344 -8.96 -28.94 -25.53
C ASP A 344 -7.97 -27.76 -25.61
N VAL A 345 -8.35 -26.67 -26.31
CA VAL A 345 -7.53 -25.44 -26.37
C VAL A 345 -7.34 -24.82 -24.98
N PHE A 346 -8.41 -24.77 -24.18
CA PHE A 346 -8.32 -24.27 -22.81
C PHE A 346 -7.50 -25.19 -21.90
N PHE A 347 -7.58 -26.51 -22.10
CA PHE A 347 -6.76 -27.48 -21.38
C PHE A 347 -5.26 -27.30 -21.66
N ASP A 348 -4.88 -27.07 -22.92
CA ASP A 348 -3.49 -26.79 -23.29
C ASP A 348 -3.01 -25.46 -22.71
N LEU A 349 -3.88 -24.45 -22.68
CA LEU A 349 -3.61 -23.17 -22.00
C LEU A 349 -3.44 -23.35 -20.48
N LEU A 350 -4.26 -24.15 -19.82
CA LEU A 350 -4.13 -24.43 -18.38
C LEU A 350 -2.80 -25.11 -18.07
N LYS A 351 -2.41 -26.10 -18.89
CA LYS A 351 -1.12 -26.77 -18.74
C LYS A 351 0.04 -25.81 -18.96
N SER A 352 0.02 -25.01 -20.03
CA SER A 352 1.08 -24.04 -20.29
C SER A 352 1.18 -23.00 -19.17
N SER A 353 0.04 -22.56 -18.64
CA SER A 353 -0.06 -21.59 -17.54
C SER A 353 0.46 -22.16 -16.23
N SER A 354 0.12 -23.41 -15.88
CA SER A 354 0.63 -24.12 -14.69
C SER A 354 2.15 -24.31 -14.75
N VAL A 355 2.69 -24.72 -15.90
CA VAL A 355 4.14 -24.85 -16.11
C VAL A 355 4.84 -23.50 -15.98
N SER A 356 4.26 -22.45 -16.56
CA SER A 356 4.80 -21.09 -16.48
C SER A 356 4.81 -20.57 -15.05
N LEU A 357 3.72 -20.77 -14.29
CA LEU A 357 3.65 -20.42 -12.87
C LEU A 357 4.70 -21.18 -12.05
N ARG A 358 4.89 -22.47 -12.33
CA ARG A 358 5.89 -23.31 -11.63
C ARG A 358 7.31 -22.80 -11.86
N ARG A 359 7.65 -22.46 -13.11
CA ARG A 359 8.96 -21.90 -13.47
C ARG A 359 9.21 -20.58 -12.73
N ARG A 360 8.20 -19.73 -12.61
CA ARG A 360 8.28 -18.45 -11.87
C ARG A 360 8.48 -18.66 -10.37
N ILE A 361 7.78 -19.62 -9.76
CA ILE A 361 7.98 -19.97 -8.34
C ILE A 361 9.42 -20.40 -8.08
N VAL A 362 9.97 -21.28 -8.93
CA VAL A 362 11.36 -21.73 -8.82
C VAL A 362 12.33 -20.56 -9.00
N PHE A 363 12.13 -19.74 -10.03
CA PHE A 363 12.96 -18.56 -10.26
C PHE A 363 12.92 -17.57 -9.09
N LEU A 364 11.73 -17.30 -8.53
CA LEU A 364 11.56 -16.42 -7.38
C LEU A 364 12.32 -16.96 -6.18
N ARG A 365 12.20 -18.26 -5.89
CA ARG A 365 12.95 -18.88 -4.79
C ARG A 365 14.46 -18.72 -4.98
N ASP A 366 14.98 -19.00 -6.18
CA ASP A 366 16.41 -18.91 -6.45
C ASP A 366 16.91 -17.45 -6.41
N ALA A 367 16.09 -16.49 -6.86
CA ALA A 367 16.38 -15.05 -6.78
C ALA A 367 16.36 -14.55 -5.33
N LEU A 368 15.41 -15.01 -4.52
CA LEU A 368 15.31 -14.65 -3.10
C LEU A 368 16.42 -15.29 -2.26
N GLN A 369 16.86 -16.49 -2.62
CA GLN A 369 18.04 -17.14 -2.02
C GLN A 369 19.30 -16.29 -2.24
N ARG A 370 19.54 -15.84 -3.48
CA ARG A 370 20.68 -14.96 -3.78
C ARG A 370 20.61 -13.64 -3.00
N LEU A 371 19.42 -13.06 -2.88
CA LEU A 371 19.24 -11.83 -2.11
C LEU A 371 19.47 -12.02 -0.60
N PHE A 372 19.18 -13.21 -0.09
CA PHE A 372 19.46 -13.58 1.31
C PHE A 372 20.96 -13.81 1.54
N ASP A 373 21.66 -14.42 0.57
CA ASP A 373 23.11 -14.62 0.62
C ASP A 373 23.87 -13.27 0.59
N ASP A 374 23.31 -12.26 -0.08
CA ASP A 374 23.85 -10.91 -0.15
C ASP A 374 23.56 -10.05 1.10
N GLY A 375 22.64 -10.45 1.99
CA GLY A 375 22.36 -9.70 3.21
C GLY A 375 21.31 -10.30 4.16
N PRO A 376 21.45 -10.12 5.49
CA PRO A 376 20.52 -10.65 6.48
C PRO A 376 19.23 -9.82 6.52
N HIS A 377 18.25 -10.24 5.73
CA HIS A 377 16.91 -9.66 5.73
C HIS A 377 15.92 -10.65 6.38
N PRO A 378 15.59 -10.50 7.68
CA PRO A 378 14.76 -11.46 8.41
C PRO A 378 13.35 -11.61 7.82
N HIS A 379 12.83 -10.55 7.18
CA HIS A 379 11.54 -10.57 6.51
C HIS A 379 11.49 -11.54 5.32
N LEU A 380 12.63 -11.81 4.66
CA LEU A 380 12.68 -12.71 3.50
C LEU A 380 12.85 -14.18 3.90
N HIS A 381 13.32 -14.45 5.12
CA HIS A 381 13.50 -15.80 5.63
C HIS A 381 12.16 -16.55 5.73
N ASP A 382 11.13 -15.89 6.23
CA ASP A 382 9.79 -16.47 6.37
C ASP A 382 9.12 -16.72 5.01
N LEU A 383 9.35 -15.82 4.05
CA LEU A 383 8.86 -15.98 2.68
C LEU A 383 9.60 -17.12 1.96
N LEU A 384 10.91 -17.25 2.14
CA LEU A 384 11.70 -18.35 1.57
C LEU A 384 11.31 -19.69 2.19
N THR A 385 11.05 -19.74 3.49
CA THR A 385 10.58 -20.93 4.20
C THR A 385 9.18 -21.32 3.70
N SER A 386 8.28 -20.35 3.56
CA SER A 386 6.91 -20.56 3.05
C SER A 386 6.88 -21.03 1.59
N LEU A 387 7.78 -20.53 0.74
CA LEU A 387 7.99 -21.02 -0.63
C LEU A 387 8.72 -22.38 -0.66
N GLY A 388 9.52 -22.68 0.36
CA GLY A 388 10.34 -23.88 0.50
C GLY A 388 9.54 -25.12 0.93
N PHE A 389 8.44 -24.96 1.68
CA PHE A 389 7.56 -26.07 2.08
C PHE A 389 6.96 -26.86 0.90
N GLY A 390 7.05 -26.35 -0.33
CA GLY A 390 6.73 -27.10 -1.55
C GLY A 390 7.69 -28.26 -1.88
N LYS A 391 8.81 -28.45 -1.16
CA LYS A 391 9.74 -29.58 -1.36
C LYS A 391 9.45 -30.81 -0.48
N GLU A 392 8.79 -30.67 0.67
CA GLU A 392 8.69 -31.76 1.66
C GLU A 392 7.31 -32.45 1.76
N SER A 393 6.31 -31.98 1.02
CA SER A 393 5.01 -32.68 0.96
C SER A 393 4.55 -32.99 -0.47
N SER A 394 5.17 -34.05 -1.00
CA SER A 394 4.58 -34.98 -1.99
C SER A 394 4.58 -34.55 -3.46
N PRO A 395 4.69 -35.55 -4.37
CA PRO A 395 4.50 -35.33 -5.80
C PRO A 395 3.00 -35.15 -6.05
N TRP A 396 2.62 -33.96 -6.53
CA TRP A 396 1.27 -33.67 -7.02
C TRP A 396 1.36 -33.32 -8.51
#